data_AF-G0VA77-F1
#
_entry.id   AF-G0VA77-F1
#
_cell.length_a   1.000
_cell.length_b   1.000
_cell.length_c   1.000
_cell.angle_alpha   90.00
_cell.angle_beta   90.00
_cell.angle_gamma   90.00
#
_symmetry.space_group_name_H-M   'P 1'
#
loop_
_entity.id
_entity.type
_entity.pdbx_description
1 polymer ?
#
loop_
_entity_poly.entity_id
_entity_poly.type
_entity_poly.pdbx_seq_one_letter_code
_entity_poly.pdbx_strand_id
1 'polypeptide(L)' 'MSYNSVLNLIEKKVEDLGGKITNRFKIIKGFSMELSDEYINTFNDQVNKLSDLVGYKINVEEDQTMHAY' A
#
# COMPACT_ATOMS: atom_id res chain seq x y z
N MET A 1 -7.45 13.44 10.22
CA MET A 1 -6.91 13.24 8.85
C MET A 1 -7.96 12.51 8.04
N SER A 2 -8.20 12.90 6.77
CA SER A 2 -9.19 12.21 5.94
C SER A 2 -8.63 10.89 5.42
N TYR A 3 -9.49 9.92 5.16
CA TYR A 3 -9.11 8.62 4.61
C TYR A 3 -8.34 8.74 3.27
N ASN A 4 -8.82 9.61 2.36
CA ASN A 4 -8.14 9.84 1.08
C ASN A 4 -6.73 10.44 1.28
N SER A 5 -6.54 11.24 2.34
CA SER A 5 -5.22 11.76 2.68
C SER A 5 -4.27 10.64 3.13
N VAL A 6 -4.76 9.63 3.85
CA VAL A 6 -3.97 8.46 4.25
C VAL A 6 -3.57 7.64 3.02
N LEU A 7 -4.51 7.34 2.12
CA LEU A 7 -4.18 6.64 0.87
C LEU A 7 -3.14 7.38 0.05
N ASN A 8 -3.31 8.69 -0.17
CA ASN A 8 -2.36 9.48 -0.93
C ASN A 8 -0.96 9.49 -0.30
N LEU A 9 -0.87 9.46 1.05
CA LEU A 9 0.41 9.35 1.74
C LEU A 9 1.08 7.99 1.50
N ILE A 10 0.31 6.90 1.46
CA ILE A 10 0.87 5.57 1.20
C ILE A 10 1.26 5.45 -0.29
N GLU A 11 0.43 5.93 -1.22
CA GLU A 11 0.78 5.97 -2.66
C GLU A 11 2.10 6.72 -2.87
N LYS A 12 2.27 7.87 -2.22
CA LYS A 12 3.52 8.64 -2.28
C LYS A 12 4.71 7.84 -1.73
N LYS A 13 4.55 7.06 -0.67
CA LYS A 13 5.63 6.21 -0.14
C LYS A 13 6.07 5.14 -1.13
N VAL A 14 5.14 4.59 -1.91
CA VAL A 14 5.47 3.65 -3.00
C VAL A 14 6.33 4.34 -4.05
N GLU A 15 5.93 5.54 -4.48
CA GLU A 15 6.66 6.35 -5.45
C GLU A 15 8.05 6.78 -4.94
N ASP A 16 8.15 7.19 -3.67
CA ASP A 16 9.41 7.58 -3.02
C ASP A 16 10.43 6.42 -2.95
N LEU A 17 9.94 5.16 -2.93
CA LEU A 17 10.77 3.95 -2.98
C LEU A 17 11.01 3.43 -4.41
N GLY A 18 10.62 4.19 -5.44
CA GLY A 18 10.78 3.82 -6.85
C GLY A 18 9.78 2.78 -7.34
N GLY A 19 8.76 2.46 -6.56
CA GLY A 19 7.65 1.59 -6.97
C GLY A 19 6.63 2.31 -7.83
N LYS A 20 5.60 1.58 -8.28
CA LYS A 20 4.48 2.13 -9.06
C LYS A 20 3.14 1.57 -8.60
N ILE A 21 2.10 2.39 -8.70
CA ILE A 21 0.71 1.97 -8.46
C ILE A 21 0.16 1.33 -9.74
N THR A 22 -0.30 0.07 -9.65
CA THR A 22 -0.79 -0.69 -10.82
C THR A 22 -2.30 -0.67 -10.97
N ASN A 23 -3.05 -0.59 -9.87
CA ASN A 23 -4.52 -0.50 -9.90
C ASN A 23 -5.04 0.28 -8.69
N ARG A 24 -6.21 0.92 -8.83
CA ARG A 24 -6.89 1.64 -7.74
C ARG A 24 -8.30 1.13 -7.54
N PHE A 25 -8.62 0.75 -6.31
CA PHE A 25 -9.91 0.19 -5.95
C PHE A 25 -10.81 1.26 -5.32
N LYS A 26 -12.02 1.44 -5.89
CA LYS A 26 -12.99 2.46 -5.40
C LYS A 26 -13.88 1.96 -4.26
N ILE A 27 -14.22 0.67 -4.29
CA ILE A 27 -15.17 0.02 -3.37
C ILE A 27 -14.45 -0.36 -2.08
N ILE A 28 -13.49 -1.26 -2.18
CA ILE A 28 -12.50 -1.51 -1.13
C ILE A 28 -11.47 -0.43 -1.32
N LYS A 29 -11.33 0.45 -0.34
CA LYS A 29 -10.45 1.58 -0.48
C LYS A 29 -8.99 1.11 -0.38
N GLY A 30 -8.29 1.10 -1.49
CA GLY A 30 -6.94 0.57 -1.61
C GLY A 30 -6.42 0.60 -3.03
N PHE A 31 -5.23 0.05 -3.23
CA PHE A 31 -4.56 -0.04 -4.53
C PHE A 31 -3.65 -1.27 -4.57
N SER A 32 -3.29 -1.71 -5.77
CA SER A 32 -2.19 -2.64 -5.99
C SER A 32 -0.94 -1.88 -6.43
N MET A 33 0.23 -2.42 -6.14
CA MET A 33 1.51 -1.79 -6.44
C MET A 33 2.54 -2.82 -6.90
N GLU A 34 3.54 -2.34 -7.65
CA GLU A 34 4.80 -3.04 -7.84
C GLU A 34 5.89 -2.30 -7.05
N LEU A 35 6.65 -3.06 -6.27
CA LEU A 35 7.75 -2.56 -5.45
C LEU A 35 8.87 -3.61 -5.44
N SER A 36 10.14 -3.18 -5.46
CA SER A 36 11.29 -4.08 -5.33
C SER A 36 11.30 -4.76 -3.96
N ASP A 37 11.63 -6.05 -3.92
CA ASP A 37 11.67 -6.86 -2.70
C ASP A 37 12.57 -6.25 -1.61
N GLU A 38 13.66 -5.57 -2.02
CA GLU A 38 14.58 -4.90 -1.10
C GLU A 38 13.91 -3.78 -0.27
N TYR A 39 12.80 -3.23 -0.77
CA TYR A 39 12.06 -2.15 -0.13
C TYR A 39 10.81 -2.62 0.62
N ILE A 40 10.40 -3.89 0.50
CA ILE A 40 9.16 -4.40 1.14
C ILE A 40 9.21 -4.23 2.67
N ASN A 41 10.32 -4.58 3.32
CA ASN A 41 10.47 -4.42 4.77
C ASN A 41 10.39 -2.94 5.18
N THR A 42 11.08 -2.07 4.44
CA THR A 42 11.06 -0.62 4.67
C THR A 42 9.65 -0.05 4.49
N PHE A 43 8.93 -0.50 3.46
CA PHE A 43 7.57 -0.07 3.19
C PHE A 43 6.61 -0.51 4.31
N ASN A 44 6.66 -1.78 4.72
CA ASN A 44 5.84 -2.31 5.80
C ASN A 44 6.07 -1.55 7.12
N ASP A 45 7.32 -1.26 7.48
CA ASP A 45 7.64 -0.45 8.65
C ASP A 45 7.04 0.95 8.59
N GLN A 46 7.06 1.58 7.42
CA GLN A 46 6.48 2.91 7.23
C GLN A 46 4.94 2.90 7.27
N VAL A 47 4.32 1.85 6.74
CA VAL A 47 2.87 1.65 6.78
C VAL A 47 2.39 1.38 8.21
N ASN A 48 3.11 0.54 8.96
CA ASN A 48 2.80 0.24 10.36
C ASN A 48 2.89 1.50 11.23
N LYS A 49 3.95 2.30 11.10
CA LYS A 49 4.07 3.59 11.80
C LYS A 49 2.94 4.55 11.45
N LEU A 50 2.52 4.57 10.18
CA LEU A 50 1.39 5.40 9.76
C LEU A 50 0.09 4.89 10.38
N SER A 51 -0.17 3.57 10.33
CA SER A 51 -1.32 2.90 10.94
C SER A 51 -1.48 3.28 12.42
N ASP A 52 -0.40 3.21 13.19
CA ASP A 52 -0.37 3.58 14.61
C ASP A 52 -0.69 5.07 14.83
N LEU A 53 -0.19 5.94 13.96
CA LEU A 53 -0.41 7.39 14.05
C LEU A 53 -1.86 7.79 13.74
N VAL A 54 -2.47 7.13 12.76
CA VAL A 54 -3.81 7.53 12.26
C VAL A 54 -4.95 6.70 12.84
N GLY A 55 -4.65 5.60 13.54
CA GLY A 55 -5.63 4.69 14.13
C GLY A 55 -6.37 3.82 13.11
N TYR A 56 -5.91 3.75 11.86
CA TYR A 56 -6.47 2.91 10.81
C TYR A 56 -5.61 1.68 10.61
N LYS A 57 -6.22 0.50 10.64
CA LYS A 57 -5.55 -0.74 10.22
C LYS A 57 -5.36 -0.75 8.71
N ILE A 58 -4.12 -0.85 8.26
CA ILE A 58 -3.75 -0.97 6.84
C ILE A 58 -3.14 -2.36 6.65
N ASN A 59 -3.63 -3.10 5.65
CA ASN A 59 -3.09 -4.42 5.29
C ASN A 59 -2.28 -4.29 4.00
N VAL A 60 -1.15 -4.99 3.96
CA VAL A 60 -0.28 -5.12 2.78
C VAL A 60 -0.08 -6.62 2.55
N GLU A 61 -0.31 -7.07 1.32
CA GLU A 61 -0.20 -8.47 0.93
C GLU A 61 0.37 -8.58 -0.50
N GLU A 62 1.00 -9.72 -0.81
CA GLU A 62 1.48 -10.02 -2.15
C GLU A 62 0.30 -10.31 -3.08
N ASP A 63 0.33 -9.74 -4.28
CA ASP A 63 -0.70 -9.98 -5.30
C ASP A 63 -0.60 -11.43 -5.82
N GLN A 64 -1.66 -12.21 -5.57
CA GLN A 64 -1.68 -13.66 -5.87
C GLN A 64 -2.26 -13.96 -7.24
N THR A 65 -1.63 -14.89 -7.98
CA THR A 65 -2.19 -15.40 -9.23
C THR A 65 -3.15 -16.56 -8.97
N MET A 66 -4.39 -16.44 -9.44
CA MET A 66 -5.43 -17.47 -9.33
C MET A 66 -5.58 -18.22 -10.66
N HIS A 67 -5.65 -19.56 -10.60
CA HIS A 67 -5.93 -20.40 -11.76
C HIS A 67 -7.36 -20.97 -11.68
N ALA A 68 -8.15 -20.80 -12.74
CA ALA A 68 -9.45 -21.45 -12.88
C ALA A 68 -9.29 -22.65 -13.83
N TYR A 69 -9.35 -23.86 -13.26
CA TYR A 69 -9.38 -25.14 -13.99
C TYR A 69 -10.79 -25.71 -14.04
#